data_AF-A0A7S1K9Q1-F1
#
_entry.id   AF-A0A7S1K9Q1-F1
#
_cell.length_a   1.000
_cell.length_b   1.000
_cell.length_c   1.000
_cell.angle_alpha   90.00
_cell.angle_beta   90.00
_cell.angle_gamma   90.00
#
_symmetry.space_group_name_H-M   'P 1'
#
loop_
_entity.id
_entity.type
_entity.pdbx_description
1 polymer ?
#
loop_
_entity_poly.entity_id
_entity_poly.type
_entity_poly.pdbx_seq_one_letter_code
_entity_poly.pdbx_strand_id
1 'polypeptide(L)'
;MSLTVLSVAEKPSVAKEITKHLASGQINTLNSQSRYNPVSEFQSFIPLDNRSCRMVVTSVRGHVMEIDFPEQYRDWQSVDPSTLYDAAIEKRVAKDNAGI
;
A
#
# COMPACT_ATOMS: atom_id res chain seq x y z
N MET A 1 25.65 -6.60 6.89
CA MET A 1 24.33 -6.35 6.28
C MET A 1 23.71 -5.13 6.95
N SER A 2 23.37 -4.08 6.18
CA SER A 2 22.62 -2.93 6.68
C SER A 2 21.13 -3.28 6.76
N LEU A 3 20.47 -2.91 7.86
CA LEU A 3 19.04 -3.16 8.06
C LEU A 3 18.23 -2.17 7.23
N THR A 4 17.28 -2.64 6.43
CA THR A 4 16.31 -1.79 5.73
C THR A 4 14.92 -2.00 6.33
N VAL A 5 14.23 -0.92 6.64
CA VAL A 5 12.86 -0.94 7.17
C VAL A 5 11.93 -0.32 6.13
N LEU A 6 10.96 -1.11 5.65
CA LEU A 6 9.91 -0.62 4.75
C LEU A 6 8.70 -0.19 5.56
N SER A 7 8.31 1.07 5.44
CA SER A 7 7.13 1.66 6.06
C SER A 7 6.12 2.04 4.98
N VAL A 8 4.89 1.54 5.07
CA VAL A 8 3.83 1.79 4.08
C VAL A 8 2.66 2.51 4.77
N ALA A 9 2.42 3.76 4.38
CA ALA A 9 1.28 4.54 4.88
C ALA A 9 0.01 4.29 4.04
N GLU A 10 -1.16 4.57 4.60
CA GLU A 10 -2.45 4.43 3.90
C GLU A 10 -2.61 5.41 2.73
N LYS A 11 -2.01 6.61 2.82
CA LYS A 11 -2.15 7.70 1.85
C LYS A 11 -0.81 8.36 1.56
N PRO A 12 -0.61 8.92 0.35
CA PRO A 12 0.63 9.63 0.00
C PRO A 12 0.95 10.82 0.90
N SER A 13 -0.08 11.57 1.32
CA SER A 13 0.08 12.69 2.25
C SER A 13 0.62 12.25 3.61
N VAL A 14 0.18 11.09 4.11
CA VAL A 14 0.64 10.56 5.40
C VAL A 14 2.09 10.09 5.31
N ALA A 15 2.47 9.38 4.25
CA ALA A 15 3.87 8.98 4.02
C ALA A 15 4.81 10.20 3.94
N LYS A 16 4.36 11.29 3.30
CA LYS A 16 5.12 12.54 3.22
C LYS A 16 5.35 13.14 4.61
N GLU A 17 4.32 13.23 5.44
CA GLU A 17 4.47 13.77 6.79
C GLU A 17 5.32 12.86 7.69
N ILE A 18 5.18 11.54 7.59
CA ILE A 18 6.04 10.59 8.32
C ILE A 18 7.51 10.81 7.94
N THR A 19 7.82 10.87 6.64
CA THR A 19 9.19 11.11 6.15
C THR A 19 9.72 12.45 6.67
N LYS A 20 8.91 13.50 6.61
CA LYS A 20 9.30 14.85 7.08
C LYS A 20 9.63 14.90 8.58
N HIS A 21 8.90 14.16 9.42
CA HIS A 21 9.11 14.19 10.88
C HIS A 21 10.19 13.22 11.35
N LEU A 22 10.34 12.07 10.68
CA LEU A 22 11.30 11.04 11.09
C LEU A 22 12.69 11.20 10.45
N ALA A 23 12.78 11.85 9.29
CA ALA A 23 14.05 12.14 8.67
C ALA A 23 14.73 13.32 9.38
N SER A 24 15.84 13.05 10.06
CA SER A 24 16.66 14.09 10.70
C SER A 24 17.77 14.65 9.78
N GLY A 25 17.73 14.32 8.48
CA GLY A 25 18.80 14.64 7.53
C GLY A 25 18.37 14.52 6.07
N GLN A 26 19.31 14.11 5.21
CA GLN A 26 19.05 14.00 3.78
C GLN A 26 18.00 12.93 3.48
N ILE A 27 17.00 13.31 2.68
CA ILE A 27 15.97 12.43 2.13
C ILE A 27 16.30 12.22 0.66
N ASN A 28 16.42 10.97 0.22
CA ASN A 28 16.52 10.64 -1.20
C ASN A 28 15.16 10.14 -1.68
N THR A 29 14.77 10.52 -2.89
CA THR A 29 13.57 9.98 -3.55
C THR A 29 14.00 8.90 -4.53
N LEU A 30 13.41 7.71 -4.40
CA LEU A 30 13.67 6.57 -5.26
C LEU A 30 12.65 6.51 -6.40
N ASN A 31 13.03 5.86 -7.50
CA ASN A 31 12.13 5.59 -8.62
C ASN A 31 11.00 4.66 -8.16
N SER A 32 9.76 5.08 -8.40
CA SER A 32 8.54 4.30 -8.11
C SER A 32 7.85 3.93 -9.41
N GLN A 33 7.22 2.75 -9.43
CA GLN A 33 6.35 2.33 -10.55
C GLN A 33 5.05 3.16 -10.57
N SER A 34 4.62 3.65 -9.40
CA SER A 34 3.47 4.54 -9.27
C SER A 34 3.90 6.00 -9.13
N ARG A 35 3.41 6.85 -10.04
CA ARG A 35 3.57 8.31 -9.97
C ARG A 35 2.98 8.90 -8.68
N TYR A 36 1.97 8.26 -8.10
CA TYR A 36 1.22 8.79 -6.97
C TYR A 36 1.73 8.30 -5.61
N ASN A 37 2.57 7.27 -5.61
CA ASN A 37 3.13 6.66 -4.40
C ASN A 37 4.64 6.81 -4.45
N PRO A 38 5.17 8.01 -4.13
CA PRO A 38 6.61 8.22 -4.08
C PRO A 38 7.24 7.31 -3.04
N VAL A 39 8.50 6.96 -3.29
CA VAL A 39 9.31 6.19 -2.35
C VAL A 39 10.41 7.11 -1.85
N SER A 40 10.45 7.36 -0.56
CA SER A 40 11.47 8.19 0.09
C SER A 40 12.36 7.32 0.97
N GLU A 41 13.66 7.55 0.94
CA GLU A 41 14.60 6.90 1.83
C GLU A 41 15.42 7.90 2.65
N PHE A 42 15.76 7.52 3.88
CA PHE A 42 16.65 8.27 4.75
C PHE A 42 17.28 7.34 5.80
N GLN A 43 18.40 7.76 6.38
CA GLN A 43 19.03 7.04 7.48
C GLN A 43 18.28 7.33 8.79
N SER A 44 18.02 6.29 9.57
CA SER A 44 17.37 6.40 10.89
C SER A 44 17.93 5.37 11.87
N PHE A 45 17.36 5.35 13.08
CA PHE A 45 17.67 4.37 14.12
C PHE A 45 16.39 3.71 14.60
N ILE A 46 16.42 2.40 14.83
CA ILE A 46 15.29 1.70 15.44
C ILE A 46 15.28 2.02 16.94
N PRO A 47 14.15 2.50 17.51
CA PRO A 47 14.11 2.91 18.92
C PRO A 47 14.38 1.78 19.92
N LEU A 48 14.05 0.53 19.57
CA LEU A 48 14.13 -0.63 20.47
C LEU A 48 15.56 -1.05 20.81
N ASP A 49 16.50 -0.92 19.86
CA ASP A 49 17.88 -1.41 20.00
C ASP A 49 18.93 -0.37 19.58
N ASN A 50 18.50 0.87 19.29
CA ASN A 50 19.32 1.97 18.77
C ASN A 50 20.19 1.57 17.56
N ARG A 51 19.69 0.63 16.76
CA ARG A 51 20.41 0.11 15.61
C ARG A 51 20.17 1.00 14.40
N SER A 52 21.24 1.38 13.72
CA SER A 52 21.16 2.16 12.49
C SER A 52 20.47 1.36 11.38
N CYS A 53 19.53 1.99 10.69
CA CYS A 53 18.77 1.40 9.60
C CYS A 53 18.54 2.40 8.46
N ARG A 54 18.36 1.86 7.26
CA ARG A 54 17.83 2.59 6.11
C ARG A 54 16.31 2.53 6.17
N MET A 55 15.66 3.65 6.44
CA MET A 55 14.21 3.76 6.42
C MET A 55 13.76 4.03 4.99
N VAL A 56 12.82 3.22 4.49
CA VAL A 56 12.17 3.40 3.19
C VAL A 56 10.69 3.59 3.44
N VAL A 57 10.16 4.76 3.07
CA VAL A 57 8.77 5.14 3.32
C VAL A 57 8.05 5.27 1.97
N THR A 58 6.90 4.64 1.86
CA THR A 58 5.98 4.80 0.74
C THR A 58 4.53 4.73 1.22
N SER A 59 3.57 4.65 0.31
CA SER A 59 2.15 4.61 0.64
C SER A 59 1.35 3.77 -0.35
N VAL A 60 0.14 3.41 0.05
CA VAL A 60 -0.96 3.01 -0.84
C VAL A 60 -1.90 4.21 -1.06
N ARG A 61 -3.05 3.99 -1.70
CA ARG A 61 -4.10 5.01 -1.90
C ARG A 61 -5.43 4.52 -1.32
N GLY A 62 -5.45 4.20 -0.03
CA GLY A 62 -6.57 3.54 0.62
C GLY A 62 -6.54 2.02 0.42
N HIS A 63 -7.71 1.41 0.15
CA HIS A 63 -7.82 -0.03 0.00
C HIS A 63 -7.10 -0.55 -1.24
N VAL A 64 -6.14 -1.47 -1.04
CA VAL A 64 -5.40 -2.12 -2.13
C VAL A 64 -6.25 -3.19 -2.82
N MET A 65 -7.02 -3.92 -2.02
CA MET A 65 -7.81 -5.07 -2.45
C MET A 65 -9.29 -4.74 -2.36
N GLU A 66 -10.07 -5.35 -3.24
CA GLU A 66 -11.52 -5.39 -3.19
C GLU A 66 -11.99 -6.83 -2.96
N ILE A 67 -13.20 -6.96 -2.44
CA ILE A 67 -13.93 -8.23 -2.35
C ILE A 67 -15.12 -8.11 -3.28
N ASP A 68 -15.27 -9.09 -4.17
CA ASP A 68 -16.35 -9.11 -5.15
C ASP A 68 -16.77 -10.55 -5.40
N PHE A 69 -17.93 -10.75 -6.03
CA PHE A 69 -18.29 -12.06 -6.54
C PHE A 69 -17.49 -12.39 -7.81
N PRO A 70 -17.31 -13.69 -8.12
CA PRO A 70 -16.76 -14.13 -9.40
C PRO A 70 -17.52 -13.50 -10.57
N GLU A 71 -16.85 -13.36 -11.72
CA GLU A 71 -17.38 -12.64 -12.88
C GLU A 71 -18.75 -13.15 -13.36
N GLN A 72 -19.02 -14.45 -13.18
CA GLN A 72 -20.31 -15.08 -13.50
C GLN A 72 -21.51 -14.52 -12.71
N TYR A 73 -21.27 -13.87 -11.57
CA TYR A 73 -22.32 -13.28 -10.72
C TYR A 73 -22.46 -11.76 -10.88
N ARG A 74 -21.68 -11.15 -11.78
CA ARG A 74 -21.55 -9.69 -11.87
C ARG A 74 -22.74 -8.99 -12.54
N ASP A 75 -23.47 -9.69 -13.40
CA ASP A 75 -24.65 -9.17 -14.08
C ASP A 75 -25.94 -9.46 -13.29
N TRP A 76 -26.50 -8.40 -12.73
CA TRP A 76 -27.73 -8.41 -11.93
C TRP A 76 -28.96 -8.96 -12.67
N GLN A 77 -29.00 -8.90 -14.00
CA GLN A 77 -30.13 -9.43 -14.78
C GLN A 77 -30.00 -10.94 -15.05
N SER A 78 -28.80 -11.49 -14.89
CA SER A 78 -28.48 -12.88 -15.22
C SER A 78 -28.51 -13.84 -14.02
N VAL A 79 -28.65 -13.29 -12.80
CA VAL A 79 -28.50 -14.03 -11.54
C VAL A 79 -29.72 -13.81 -10.66
N ASP A 80 -30.30 -14.90 -10.13
CA ASP A 80 -31.26 -14.79 -9.03
C ASP A 80 -30.51 -14.31 -7.76
N PRO A 81 -30.88 -13.16 -7.16
CA PRO A 81 -30.22 -12.62 -5.97
C PRO A 81 -30.13 -13.59 -4.79
N SER A 82 -31.04 -14.57 -4.69
CA SER A 82 -31.00 -15.59 -3.63
C SER A 82 -29.72 -16.45 -3.69
N THR A 83 -29.15 -16.65 -4.88
CA THR A 83 -27.92 -17.44 -5.07
C THR A 83 -26.68 -16.76 -4.48
N LEU A 84 -26.73 -15.45 -4.26
CA LEU A 84 -25.61 -14.69 -3.70
C LEU A 84 -25.35 -15.00 -2.22
N TYR A 85 -26.32 -15.58 -1.50
CA TYR A 85 -26.13 -16.03 -0.11
C TYR A 85 -25.17 -17.21 0.00
N ASP A 86 -25.12 -18.07 -1.03
CA ASP A 86 -24.27 -19.25 -1.09
C ASP A 86 -23.05 -19.09 -2.02
N ALA A 87 -23.03 -18.02 -2.83
CA ALA A 87 -21.96 -17.76 -3.78
C ALA A 87 -20.64 -17.45 -3.06
N ALA A 88 -19.55 -18.07 -3.54
CA ALA A 88 -18.22 -17.79 -3.04
C ALA A 88 -17.80 -16.35 -3.39
N ILE A 89 -17.09 -15.69 -2.48
CA ILE A 89 -16.49 -14.37 -2.69
C ILE A 89 -15.02 -14.48 -3.03
N GLU A 90 -14.52 -13.55 -3.84
CA GLU A 90 -13.13 -13.46 -4.23
C GLU A 90 -12.50 -12.16 -3.72
N LYS A 91 -11.25 -12.25 -3.26
CA LYS A 91 -10.45 -11.07 -2.88
C LYS A 91 -9.39 -10.85 -3.95
N ARG A 92 -9.41 -9.68 -4.60
CA ARG A 92 -8.49 -9.33 -5.70
C ARG A 92 -7.93 -7.93 -5.53
N VAL A 93 -6.81 -7.63 -6.19
CA VAL A 93 -6.29 -6.25 -6.26
C VAL A 93 -7.33 -5.42 -6.99
N ALA A 94 -7.73 -4.29 -6.40
CA ALA A 94 -8.71 -3.42 -7.02
C ALA A 94 -8.19 -2.93 -8.37
N LYS A 95 -9.06 -2.82 -9.37
CA LYS A 95 -8.66 -2.45 -10.74
C LYS A 95 -7.95 -1.10 -10.79
N ASP A 96 -8.35 -0.15 -9.94
CA ASP A 96 -7.74 1.18 -9.84
C ASP A 96 -6.32 1.16 -9.25
N ASN A 97 -5.90 0.02 -8.70
CA ASN A 97 -4.57 -0.25 -8.18
C ASN A 97 -3.74 -1.15 -9.10
N ALA A 98 -4.24 -1.48 -10.30
CA ALA A 98 -3.44 -2.20 -11.28
C ALA A 98 -2.27 -1.31 -11.76
N GLY A 99 -1.04 -1.69 -11.40
CA GLY A 99 0.17 -0.94 -11.73
C GLY A 99 0.70 -0.01 -10.63
N ILE A 100 0.23 -0.16 -9.40
CA ILE A 100 0.93 0.32 -8.19
C ILE A 100 1.84 -0.80 -7.67
#